data_AF-A0AAW1RL16-F1
#
_entry.id   AF-A0AAW1RL16-F1
#
_cell.length_a   1.000
_cell.length_b   1.000
_cell.length_c   1.000
_cell.angle_alpha   90.00
_cell.angle_beta   90.00
_cell.angle_gamma   90.00
#
_symmetry.space_group_name_H-M   'P 1'
#
loop_
_entity.id
_entity.type
_entity.pdbx_description
1 polymer ?
#
loop_
_entity_poly.entity_id
_entity_poly.type
_entity_poly.pdbx_seq_one_letter_code
_entity_poly.pdbx_strand_id
1 'polypeptide(L)'
;MAQAAPSERPERAERLGWLTESSVQPRKRRAIEGVGTAGLVDLQATLYRQEEQARLVREGVLDPADTSGRRKAGIDVSAFARRNAGVEARDKRDKAHLQTPESQLEASRSALERKAQLYERLAAGSVADDDDEDLYNVDFVRKEARGDGEAARAGVATDGRGLDGRGEDAAHERRQRDWEAGEQRTLASELAAEEAQRERIQAVEDAEAATAAGRQRAAAAKERREATAARQREQLKTAFLKRQLAALKAAKKPPLKPA
;
A
#
# COMPACT_ATOMS: atom_id res chain seq x y z
N MET A 1 -20.80 -24.57 -33.54
CA MET A 1 -19.54 -24.33 -32.81
C MET A 1 -19.03 -22.95 -33.19
N ALA A 2 -19.34 -21.94 -32.38
CA ALA A 2 -18.91 -20.57 -32.61
C ALA A 2 -17.60 -20.34 -31.83
N GLN A 3 -16.53 -19.98 -32.54
CA GLN A 3 -15.24 -19.63 -31.96
C GLN A 3 -15.27 -18.16 -31.54
N ALA A 4 -14.97 -17.90 -30.26
CA ALA A 4 -14.86 -16.56 -29.69
C ALA A 4 -13.44 -16.00 -29.93
N ALA A 5 -13.36 -14.80 -30.49
CA ALA A 5 -12.11 -14.06 -30.66
C ALA A 5 -11.70 -13.36 -29.35
N PRO A 6 -10.39 -13.22 -29.06
CA PRO A 6 -9.92 -12.50 -27.87
C PRO A 6 -10.05 -10.99 -28.05
N SER A 7 -10.81 -10.34 -27.18
CA SER A 7 -10.90 -8.88 -27.10
C SER A 7 -9.66 -8.30 -26.42
N GLU A 8 -8.74 -7.73 -27.19
CA GLU A 8 -7.70 -6.86 -26.67
C GLU A 8 -8.35 -5.59 -26.09
N ARG A 9 -8.17 -5.36 -24.79
CA ARG A 9 -8.72 -4.21 -24.06
C ARG A 9 -7.89 -2.96 -24.36
N PRO A 10 -8.51 -1.79 -24.62
CA PRO A 10 -7.78 -0.52 -24.77
C PRO A 10 -7.41 0.07 -23.39
N GLU A 11 -6.55 -0.58 -22.61
CA GLU A 11 -6.09 -0.07 -21.29
C GLU A 11 -5.22 1.20 -21.39
N ARG A 12 -4.83 1.60 -22.60
CA ARG A 12 -4.07 2.84 -22.83
C ARG A 12 -4.96 4.09 -22.87
N ALA A 13 -6.25 3.94 -23.14
CA ALA A 13 -7.18 5.06 -23.26
C ALA A 13 -7.62 5.62 -21.89
N GLU A 14 -7.71 4.77 -20.88
CA GLU A 14 -8.23 5.15 -19.55
C GLU A 14 -7.19 5.85 -18.66
N ARG A 15 -5.90 5.80 -19.03
CA ARG A 15 -4.82 6.53 -18.34
C ARG A 15 -4.57 7.94 -18.89
N LEU A 16 -5.44 8.43 -19.79
CA LEU A 16 -5.33 9.75 -20.43
C LEU A 16 -6.28 10.80 -19.83
N GLY A 17 -6.99 10.47 -18.74
CA GLY A 17 -7.88 11.43 -18.05
C GLY A 17 -7.15 12.65 -17.47
N TRP A 18 -5.92 12.47 -16.98
CA TRP A 18 -5.10 13.58 -16.49
C TRP A 18 -4.46 14.42 -17.61
N LEU A 19 -4.31 13.85 -18.82
CA LEU A 19 -3.70 14.50 -19.99
C LEU A 19 -4.71 15.33 -20.80
N THR A 20 -6.00 14.99 -20.74
CA THR A 20 -7.04 15.63 -21.58
C THR A 20 -7.73 16.81 -20.88
N GLU A 21 -7.90 16.77 -19.54
CA GLU A 21 -8.39 17.92 -18.76
C GLU A 21 -7.30 18.95 -18.45
N SER A 22 -6.01 18.60 -18.55
CA SER A 22 -4.87 19.51 -18.31
C SER A 22 -4.35 20.20 -19.58
N SER A 23 -5.07 20.14 -20.71
CA SER A 23 -4.64 20.72 -21.99
C SER A 23 -4.39 22.24 -21.92
N VAL A 24 -4.86 22.90 -20.86
CA VAL A 24 -4.38 24.22 -20.45
C VAL A 24 -3.33 24.02 -19.36
N GLN A 25 -2.06 23.99 -19.75
CA GLN A 25 -0.94 24.08 -18.81
C GLN A 25 -1.21 25.26 -17.86
N PRO A 26 -1.24 25.05 -16.53
CA PRO A 26 -1.39 26.15 -15.60
C PRO A 26 -0.22 27.11 -15.82
N ARG A 27 -0.52 28.31 -16.34
CA ARG A 27 0.48 29.32 -16.68
C ARG A 27 1.37 29.74 -15.49
N LYS A 28 0.93 29.42 -14.26
CA LYS A 28 1.66 29.68 -13.01
C LYS A 28 1.72 28.39 -12.19
N ARG A 29 2.91 28.03 -11.72
CA ARG A 29 3.13 26.89 -10.83
C ARG A 29 2.41 27.17 -9.51
N ARG A 30 1.51 26.27 -9.10
CA ARG A 30 0.86 26.35 -7.77
C ARG A 30 1.91 25.95 -6.73
N ALA A 31 2.07 26.78 -5.70
CA ALA A 31 2.92 26.41 -4.56
C ALA A 31 2.27 25.23 -3.83
N ILE A 32 3.07 24.21 -3.55
CA ILE A 32 2.65 23.07 -2.73
C ILE A 32 3.04 23.42 -1.29
N GLU A 33 2.07 23.38 -0.39
CA GLU A 33 2.30 23.68 1.03
C GLU A 33 3.37 22.74 1.60
N GLY A 34 4.38 23.31 2.26
CA GLY A 34 5.52 22.56 2.81
C GLY A 34 6.63 22.18 1.82
N VAL A 35 6.51 22.47 0.53
CA VAL A 35 7.56 22.17 -0.47
C VAL A 35 8.22 23.46 -0.95
N GLY A 36 9.53 23.58 -0.71
CA GLY A 36 10.32 24.70 -1.22
C GLY A 36 10.44 24.69 -2.74
N THR A 37 10.42 25.86 -3.36
CA THR A 37 10.55 26.02 -4.83
C THR A 37 11.86 25.43 -5.37
N ALA A 38 12.96 25.55 -4.61
CA ALA A 38 14.24 24.94 -4.95
C ALA A 38 14.16 23.41 -4.98
N GLY A 39 13.55 22.79 -3.95
CA GLY A 39 13.35 21.33 -3.91
C GLY A 39 12.46 20.81 -5.04
N LEU A 40 11.48 21.61 -5.47
CA LEU A 40 10.63 21.26 -6.61
C LEU A 40 11.40 21.29 -7.94
N VAL A 41 12.31 22.25 -8.12
CA VAL A 41 13.20 22.33 -9.29
C VAL A 41 14.20 21.18 -9.29
N ASP A 42 14.79 20.86 -8.13
CA ASP A 42 15.71 19.74 -7.99
C ASP A 42 15.02 18.41 -8.28
N LEU A 43 13.81 18.19 -7.75
CA LEU A 43 13.02 17.01 -8.04
C LEU A 43 12.70 16.91 -9.54
N GLN A 44 12.28 18.01 -10.16
CA GLN A 44 12.04 18.06 -11.60
C GLN A 44 13.30 17.69 -12.40
N ALA A 45 14.47 18.18 -11.99
CA ALA A 45 15.74 17.84 -12.63
C ALA A 45 16.13 16.37 -12.40
N THR A 46 15.81 15.78 -11.26
CA THR A 46 16.03 14.34 -11.03
C THR A 46 15.10 13.47 -11.86
N LEU A 47 13.82 13.82 -11.98
CA LEU A 47 12.85 13.11 -12.80
C LEU A 47 13.24 13.16 -14.28
N TYR A 48 13.58 14.35 -14.79
CA TYR A 48 13.99 14.48 -16.19
C TYR A 48 15.24 13.65 -16.51
N ARG A 49 16.23 13.64 -15.60
CA ARG A 49 17.41 12.77 -15.73
C ARG A 49 17.06 11.29 -15.73
N GLN A 50 16.11 10.87 -14.89
CA GLN A 50 15.66 9.47 -14.83
C GLN A 50 14.89 9.06 -16.08
N GLU A 51 14.00 9.91 -16.58
CA GLU A 51 13.25 9.68 -17.82
C GLU A 51 14.16 9.59 -19.04
N GLU A 52 15.14 10.49 -19.14
CA GLU A 52 16.15 10.47 -20.20
C GLU A 52 16.99 9.18 -20.15
N GLN A 53 17.44 8.77 -18.95
CA GLN A 53 18.15 7.51 -18.77
C GLN A 53 17.29 6.30 -19.13
N ALA A 54 16.03 6.27 -18.70
CA ALA A 54 15.11 5.18 -19.03
C ALA A 54 14.84 5.10 -20.55
N ARG A 55 14.72 6.26 -21.21
CA ARG A 55 14.58 6.35 -22.67
C ARG A 55 15.83 5.80 -23.37
N LEU A 56 17.02 6.21 -22.94
CA LEU A 56 18.28 5.74 -23.53
C LEU A 56 18.52 4.23 -23.31
N VAL A 57 18.10 3.68 -22.17
CA VAL A 57 18.10 2.23 -21.92
C VAL A 57 17.13 1.51 -22.86
N ARG A 58 15.92 2.06 -23.04
CA ARG A 58 14.92 1.51 -23.96
C ARG A 58 15.35 1.56 -25.42
N GLU A 59 16.09 2.60 -25.82
CA GLU A 59 16.70 2.77 -27.14
C GLU A 59 17.98 1.91 -27.31
N GLY A 60 18.41 1.17 -26.27
CA GLY A 60 19.58 0.29 -26.31
C GLY A 60 20.92 1.02 -26.33
N VAL A 61 20.92 2.34 -26.07
CA VAL A 61 22.11 3.20 -26.05
C VAL A 61 22.85 3.07 -24.71
N LEU A 62 22.14 2.74 -23.63
CA LEU A 62 22.71 2.48 -22.29
C LEU A 62 22.35 1.07 -21.81
N ASP A 63 23.33 0.35 -21.25
CA ASP A 63 23.07 -0.90 -20.54
C ASP A 63 22.42 -0.58 -19.18
N PRO A 64 21.32 -1.27 -18.77
CA PRO A 64 20.75 -1.13 -17.42
C PRO A 64 21.79 -1.30 -16.29
N ALA A 65 22.85 -2.10 -16.49
CA ALA A 65 23.94 -2.23 -15.51
C ALA A 65 24.77 -0.95 -15.32
N ASP A 66 24.95 -0.16 -16.38
CA ASP A 66 25.73 1.09 -16.36
C ASP A 66 24.98 2.26 -15.69
N THR A 67 23.65 2.20 -15.65
CA THR A 67 22.81 3.21 -14.96
C THR A 67 23.00 3.20 -13.44
N SER A 68 23.28 2.03 -12.86
CA SER A 68 23.56 1.89 -11.43
C SER A 68 25.02 2.27 -11.09
N GLY A 69 25.94 2.10 -12.05
CA GLY A 69 27.35 2.49 -11.92
C GLY A 69 27.58 4.00 -11.88
N ARG A 70 26.78 4.78 -12.59
CA ARG A 70 26.88 6.27 -12.61
C ARG A 70 26.41 6.97 -11.33
N ARG A 71 25.78 6.27 -10.38
CA ARG A 71 25.57 6.83 -9.02
C ARG A 71 26.89 7.05 -8.27
N LYS A 72 28.01 6.54 -8.80
CA LYS A 72 29.38 6.79 -8.35
C LYS A 72 30.08 7.87 -9.20
N ALA A 73 29.37 8.94 -9.56
CA ALA A 73 30.02 10.13 -10.10
C ALA A 73 30.77 10.86 -8.97
N GLY A 74 31.97 10.36 -8.62
CA GLY A 74 32.98 11.09 -7.85
C GLY A 74 32.75 11.26 -6.34
N ILE A 75 31.64 10.77 -5.77
CA ILE A 75 31.47 10.77 -4.31
C ILE A 75 32.13 9.51 -3.76
N ASP A 76 33.24 9.70 -3.06
CA ASP A 76 33.88 8.64 -2.28
C ASP A 76 32.97 8.24 -1.10
N VAL A 77 32.09 7.28 -1.37
CA VAL A 77 31.23 6.66 -0.36
C VAL A 77 32.00 5.78 0.64
N SER A 78 33.33 5.63 0.50
CA SER A 78 34.15 4.92 1.50
C SER A 78 34.05 5.56 2.90
N ALA A 79 33.84 6.87 2.96
CA ALA A 79 33.63 7.61 4.21
C ALA A 79 32.30 7.26 4.90
N PHE A 80 31.27 6.93 4.12
CA PHE A 80 29.96 6.45 4.62
C PHE A 80 29.88 4.92 4.73
N ALA A 81 30.87 4.21 4.19
CA ALA A 81 30.98 2.75 4.24
C ALA A 81 31.62 2.23 5.53
N ARG A 82 31.96 3.12 6.49
CA ARG A 82 32.29 2.72 7.86
C ARG A 82 31.06 2.13 8.53
N ARG A 83 30.77 0.88 8.20
CA ARG A 83 29.76 0.06 8.86
C ARG A 83 30.16 -0.09 10.32
N ASN A 84 29.19 -0.02 11.22
CA ASN A 84 29.43 -0.21 12.64
C ASN A 84 29.95 -1.63 12.85
N ALA A 85 31.14 -1.78 13.43
CA ALA A 85 31.77 -3.09 13.67
C ALA A 85 30.86 -4.05 14.46
N GLY A 86 30.01 -3.52 15.35
CA GLY A 86 29.01 -4.30 16.08
C GLY A 86 27.89 -4.83 15.20
N VAL A 87 27.48 -4.07 14.17
CA VAL A 87 26.49 -4.53 13.18
C VAL A 87 27.10 -5.63 12.32
N GLU A 88 28.36 -5.48 11.87
CA GLU A 88 29.02 -6.54 11.11
C GLU A 88 29.26 -7.81 11.93
N ALA A 89 29.61 -7.68 13.22
CA ALA A 89 29.77 -8.80 14.12
C ALA A 89 28.43 -9.54 14.35
N ARG A 90 27.32 -8.80 14.48
CA ARG A 90 25.98 -9.36 14.62
C ARG A 90 25.53 -10.04 13.33
N ASP A 91 25.67 -9.38 12.18
CA ASP A 91 25.34 -9.96 10.87
C ASP A 91 26.13 -11.25 10.59
N LYS A 92 27.42 -11.31 10.97
CA LYS A 92 28.23 -12.54 10.85
C LYS A 92 27.72 -13.64 11.75
N ARG A 93 27.34 -13.31 13.00
CA ARG A 93 26.75 -14.25 13.94
C ARG A 93 25.42 -14.77 13.41
N ASP A 94 24.53 -13.89 13.01
CA ASP A 94 23.20 -14.24 12.51
C ASP A 94 23.33 -15.13 11.26
N LYS A 95 24.26 -14.84 10.34
CA LYS A 95 24.55 -15.70 9.19
C LYS A 95 25.13 -17.06 9.56
N ALA A 96 25.92 -17.15 10.62
CA ALA A 96 26.41 -18.43 11.13
C ALA A 96 25.31 -19.23 11.86
N HIS A 97 24.34 -18.54 12.47
CA HIS A 97 23.19 -19.13 13.16
C HIS A 97 22.00 -19.43 12.25
N LEU A 98 22.02 -18.94 11.00
CA LEU A 98 21.13 -19.41 9.93
C LEU A 98 21.52 -20.86 9.57
N GLN A 99 21.16 -21.78 10.46
CA GLN A 99 21.12 -23.20 10.17
C GLN A 99 20.30 -23.41 8.90
N THR A 100 20.86 -24.16 7.94
CA THR A 100 20.12 -24.50 6.73
C THR A 100 18.84 -25.23 7.14
N PRO A 101 17.72 -25.05 6.42
CA PRO A 101 16.47 -25.72 6.75
C PRO A 101 16.65 -27.23 6.86
N GLU A 102 17.55 -27.81 6.07
CA GLU A 102 17.93 -29.24 6.13
C GLU A 102 18.54 -29.63 7.49
N SER A 103 19.47 -28.84 8.03
CA SER A 103 20.08 -29.12 9.34
C SER A 103 19.09 -29.02 10.51
N GLN A 104 18.11 -28.11 10.43
CA GLN A 104 17.04 -28.02 11.41
C GLN A 104 16.08 -29.21 11.31
N LEU A 105 15.77 -29.65 10.08
CA LEU A 105 14.94 -30.82 9.83
C LEU A 105 15.60 -32.12 10.31
N GLU A 106 16.91 -32.27 10.12
CA GLU A 106 17.68 -33.41 10.65
C GLU A 106 17.74 -33.42 12.17
N ALA A 107 17.96 -32.25 12.80
CA ALA A 107 17.92 -32.12 14.26
C ALA A 107 16.53 -32.48 14.82
N SER A 108 15.47 -31.97 14.21
CA SER A 108 14.08 -32.30 14.57
C SER A 108 13.79 -33.79 14.39
N ARG A 109 14.21 -34.37 13.26
CA ARG A 109 14.01 -35.79 12.95
C ARG A 109 14.71 -36.69 13.96
N SER A 110 16.00 -36.43 14.26
CA SER A 110 16.74 -37.22 15.25
C SER A 110 16.16 -37.10 16.66
N ALA A 111 15.64 -35.93 17.04
CA ALA A 111 14.95 -35.75 18.32
C ALA A 111 13.63 -36.54 18.37
N LEU A 112 12.85 -36.54 17.28
CA LEU A 112 11.62 -37.31 17.17
C LEU A 112 11.87 -38.82 17.18
N GLU A 113 12.91 -39.30 16.49
CA GLU A 113 13.31 -40.71 16.50
C GLU A 113 13.69 -41.18 17.92
N ARG A 114 14.48 -40.38 18.67
CA ARG A 114 14.80 -40.68 20.08
C ARG A 114 13.55 -40.71 20.96
N LYS A 115 12.63 -39.77 20.75
CA LYS A 115 11.38 -39.69 21.51
C LYS A 115 10.46 -40.88 21.22
N ALA A 116 10.38 -41.30 19.95
CA ALA A 116 9.61 -42.47 19.55
C ALA A 116 10.18 -43.76 20.17
N GLN A 117 11.50 -43.95 20.14
CA GLN A 117 12.17 -45.08 20.79
C GLN A 117 11.90 -45.11 22.30
N LEU A 118 11.90 -43.96 22.97
CA LEU A 118 11.57 -43.85 24.38
C LEU A 118 10.12 -44.29 24.65
N TYR A 119 9.17 -43.84 23.83
CA TYR A 119 7.77 -44.25 23.97
C TYR A 119 7.56 -45.74 23.69
N GLU A 120 8.23 -46.31 22.69
CA GLU A 120 8.14 -47.76 22.41
C GLU A 120 8.67 -48.59 23.59
N ARG A 121 9.80 -48.18 24.20
CA ARG A 121 10.36 -48.83 25.39
C ARG A 121 9.43 -48.74 26.60
N LEU A 122 8.83 -47.57 26.81
CA LEU A 122 7.87 -47.34 27.90
C LEU A 122 6.59 -48.16 27.69
N ALA A 123 6.08 -48.22 26.46
CA ALA A 123 4.90 -49.00 26.11
C ALA A 123 5.13 -50.51 26.21
N ALA A 124 6.35 -50.97 25.90
CA ALA A 124 6.75 -52.38 26.05
C ALA A 124 7.00 -52.78 27.51
N GLY A 125 7.01 -51.83 28.45
CA GLY A 125 7.28 -52.09 29.87
C GLY A 125 8.71 -52.58 30.14
N SER A 126 9.63 -52.44 29.18
CA SER A 126 11.04 -52.81 29.32
C SER A 126 11.90 -51.60 29.71
N VAL A 127 11.42 -50.78 30.64
CA VAL A 127 12.32 -49.85 31.34
C VAL A 127 13.03 -50.68 32.41
N ALA A 128 13.98 -51.51 31.96
CA ALA A 128 14.91 -52.18 32.84
C ALA A 128 16.14 -51.27 32.93
N ASP A 129 16.13 -50.38 33.92
CA ASP A 129 17.28 -50.07 34.77
C ASP A 129 16.86 -48.95 35.72
N ASP A 130 16.93 -49.24 37.02
CA ASP A 130 16.69 -48.32 38.14
C ASP A 130 17.59 -47.05 38.06
N ASP A 131 18.59 -47.03 37.18
CA ASP A 131 19.52 -45.91 36.96
C ASP A 131 18.93 -44.76 36.10
N ASP A 132 17.93 -45.02 35.25
CA ASP A 132 17.32 -44.00 34.37
C ASP A 132 16.07 -43.34 35.00
N GLU A 133 15.49 -43.91 36.05
CA GLU A 133 14.33 -43.31 36.74
C GLU A 133 14.68 -41.93 37.31
N ASP A 134 15.86 -41.78 37.89
CA ASP A 134 16.36 -40.50 38.42
C ASP A 134 16.62 -39.44 37.33
N LEU A 135 16.79 -39.86 36.06
CA LEU A 135 17.04 -38.95 34.94
C LEU A 135 15.75 -38.27 34.45
N TYR A 136 14.63 -38.98 34.51
CA TYR A 136 13.33 -38.51 34.03
C TYR A 136 12.39 -38.05 35.17
N ASN A 137 12.66 -38.45 36.41
CA ASN A 137 11.90 -38.04 37.58
C ASN A 137 12.47 -36.75 38.20
N VAL A 138 11.57 -35.87 38.64
CA VAL A 138 11.97 -34.66 39.38
C VAL A 138 12.16 -35.02 40.84
N ASP A 139 13.41 -35.05 41.31
CA ASP A 139 13.70 -35.09 42.74
C ASP A 139 13.39 -33.73 43.38
N PHE A 140 12.24 -33.62 44.02
CA PHE A 140 11.78 -32.39 44.67
C PHE A 140 12.70 -31.94 45.81
N VAL A 141 13.34 -32.87 46.52
CA VAL A 141 14.23 -32.57 47.64
C VAL A 141 15.55 -32.02 47.14
N ARG A 142 16.15 -32.65 46.11
CA ARG A 142 17.33 -32.08 45.45
C ARG A 142 17.02 -30.77 44.72
N LYS A 143 15.84 -30.63 44.11
CA LYS A 143 15.42 -29.42 43.38
C LYS A 143 15.33 -28.20 44.29
N GLU A 144 14.82 -28.37 45.52
CA GLU A 144 14.82 -27.31 46.53
C GLU A 144 16.24 -27.01 47.05
N ALA A 145 17.05 -28.04 47.28
CA ALA A 145 18.41 -27.88 47.82
C ALA A 145 19.41 -27.26 46.85
N ARG A 146 19.26 -27.49 45.54
CA ARG A 146 20.17 -26.99 44.51
C ARG A 146 19.82 -25.60 44.00
N GLY A 147 18.60 -25.10 44.24
CA GLY A 147 18.15 -23.84 43.65
C GLY A 147 18.11 -23.84 42.10
N ASP A 148 18.47 -24.95 41.45
CA ASP A 148 18.62 -25.09 40.00
C ASP A 148 17.30 -24.98 39.22
N GLY A 149 16.16 -24.86 39.94
CA GLY A 149 14.92 -24.35 39.35
C GLY A 149 15.06 -22.93 38.75
N GLU A 150 16.13 -22.22 39.10
CA GLU A 150 16.49 -20.90 38.56
C GLU A 150 17.52 -20.98 37.41
N ALA A 151 18.34 -22.02 37.32
CA ALA A 151 19.41 -22.13 36.31
C ALA A 151 18.89 -22.44 34.89
N ALA A 152 17.75 -23.14 34.75
CA ALA A 152 17.05 -23.24 33.47
C ALA A 152 16.23 -21.98 33.12
N ARG A 153 16.13 -21.04 34.06
CA ARG A 153 15.57 -19.68 33.88
C ARG A 153 16.66 -18.61 33.89
N ALA A 154 17.89 -18.97 33.53
CA ALA A 154 19.03 -18.07 33.36
C ALA A 154 18.88 -17.12 32.14
N GLY A 155 17.75 -16.42 32.10
CA GLY A 155 17.55 -15.16 31.41
C GLY A 155 17.03 -14.05 32.34
N VAL A 156 16.64 -14.34 33.59
CA VAL A 156 16.22 -13.29 34.54
C VAL A 156 16.75 -13.65 35.93
N ALA A 157 17.80 -12.95 36.34
CA ALA A 157 18.31 -12.98 37.71
C ALA A 157 17.36 -12.17 38.60
N THR A 158 16.89 -12.78 39.70
CA THR A 158 16.36 -12.02 40.84
C THR A 158 16.84 -12.69 42.13
N ASP A 159 17.93 -12.15 42.68
CA ASP A 159 18.49 -12.53 43.97
C ASP A 159 17.41 -12.54 45.08
N GLY A 160 17.41 -13.62 45.85
CA GLY A 160 16.55 -13.79 47.00
C GLY A 160 16.74 -12.70 48.05
N ARG A 161 15.71 -11.89 48.25
CA ARG A 161 15.49 -11.14 49.49
C ARG A 161 14.00 -10.92 49.70
N GLY A 162 13.47 -11.48 50.78
CA GLY A 162 12.23 -10.98 51.39
C GLY A 162 10.99 -11.84 51.18
N LEU A 163 10.42 -12.27 52.30
CA LEU A 163 9.06 -12.79 52.41
C LEU A 163 8.06 -11.63 52.20
N ASP A 164 7.87 -11.19 50.96
CA ASP A 164 6.91 -10.15 50.57
C ASP A 164 6.45 -10.28 49.09
N GLY A 165 6.33 -11.52 48.62
CA GLY A 165 5.94 -11.87 47.24
C GLY A 165 4.53 -11.46 46.76
N ARG A 166 3.78 -10.62 47.50
CA ARG A 166 2.54 -10.01 46.97
C ARG A 166 2.76 -8.64 46.31
N GLY A 167 3.91 -7.99 46.54
CA GLY A 167 4.18 -6.63 46.04
C GLY A 167 4.76 -6.60 44.62
N GLU A 168 5.69 -7.52 44.34
CA GLU A 168 6.42 -7.58 43.06
C GLU A 168 5.59 -8.18 41.93
N ASP A 169 4.86 -9.27 42.19
CA ASP A 169 3.90 -9.85 41.24
C ASP A 169 2.81 -8.83 40.88
N ALA A 170 2.27 -8.12 41.88
CA ALA A 170 1.30 -7.07 41.64
C ALA A 170 1.91 -5.88 40.86
N ALA A 171 3.20 -5.57 41.02
CA ALA A 171 3.89 -4.54 40.26
C ALA A 171 4.16 -4.97 38.81
N HIS A 172 4.47 -6.24 38.60
CA HIS A 172 4.61 -6.84 37.28
C HIS A 172 3.28 -6.81 36.52
N GLU A 173 2.18 -7.23 37.15
CA GLU A 173 0.85 -7.16 36.54
C GLU A 173 0.44 -5.72 36.19
N ARG A 174 0.78 -4.73 37.03
CA ARG A 174 0.52 -3.31 36.72
C ARG A 174 1.29 -2.87 35.48
N ARG A 175 2.58 -3.20 35.38
CA ARG A 175 3.40 -2.89 34.20
C ARG A 175 2.85 -3.55 32.93
N GLN A 176 2.40 -4.79 33.04
CA GLN A 176 1.78 -5.50 31.91
C GLN A 176 0.48 -4.82 31.48
N ARG A 177 -0.40 -4.46 32.42
CA ARG A 177 -1.64 -3.73 32.11
C ARG A 177 -1.39 -2.35 31.52
N ASP A 178 -0.37 -1.64 32.00
CA ASP A 178 0.00 -0.34 31.45
C ASP A 178 0.53 -0.46 30.02
N TRP A 179 1.30 -1.53 29.73
CA TRP A 179 1.75 -1.85 28.37
C TRP A 179 0.58 -2.22 27.45
N GLU A 180 -0.30 -3.11 27.89
CA GLU A 180 -1.50 -3.51 27.15
C GLU A 180 -2.43 -2.32 26.89
N ALA A 181 -2.61 -1.43 27.88
CA ALA A 181 -3.37 -0.19 27.72
C ALA A 181 -2.67 0.83 26.81
N GLY A 182 -1.33 0.77 26.69
CA GLY A 182 -0.56 1.53 25.72
C GLY A 182 -0.82 1.04 24.29
N GLU A 183 -0.72 -0.28 24.08
CA GLU A 183 -1.02 -0.95 22.81
C GLU A 183 -2.49 -0.75 22.38
N GLN A 184 -3.44 -0.82 23.31
CA GLN A 184 -4.84 -0.53 22.98
C GLN A 184 -5.06 0.91 22.55
N ARG A 185 -4.30 1.87 23.13
CA ARG A 185 -4.37 3.28 22.74
C ARG A 185 -3.75 3.52 21.36
N THR A 186 -2.65 2.86 21.02
CA THR A 186 -2.06 2.96 19.67
C THR A 186 -3.01 2.39 18.63
N LEU A 187 -3.54 1.18 18.85
CA LEU A 187 -4.53 0.57 17.95
C LEU A 187 -5.79 1.43 17.80
N ALA A 188 -6.32 1.98 18.89
CA ALA A 188 -7.47 2.89 18.83
C ALA A 188 -7.17 4.17 18.05
N SER A 189 -5.97 4.73 18.20
CA SER A 189 -5.52 5.89 17.43
C SER A 189 -5.38 5.57 15.93
N GLU A 190 -4.89 4.39 15.59
CA GLU A 190 -4.75 3.94 14.20
C GLU A 190 -6.12 3.72 13.55
N LEU A 191 -7.04 3.05 14.24
CA LEU A 191 -8.41 2.87 13.77
C LEU A 191 -9.13 4.22 13.57
N ALA A 192 -9.00 5.15 14.53
CA ALA A 192 -9.57 6.49 14.39
C ALA A 192 -8.96 7.26 13.20
N ALA A 193 -7.66 7.09 12.94
CA ALA A 193 -7.01 7.69 11.79
C ALA A 193 -7.51 7.06 10.47
N GLU A 194 -7.71 5.75 10.42
CA GLU A 194 -8.29 5.07 9.25
C GLU A 194 -9.73 5.52 8.97
N GLU A 195 -10.56 5.63 10.00
CA GLU A 195 -11.93 6.14 9.88
C GLU A 195 -11.93 7.56 9.34
N ALA A 196 -11.10 8.46 9.91
CA ALA A 196 -10.96 9.83 9.41
C ALA A 196 -10.47 9.88 7.95
N GLN A 197 -9.58 8.98 7.53
CA GLN A 197 -9.16 8.89 6.12
C GLN A 197 -10.31 8.45 5.22
N ARG A 198 -11.11 7.46 5.64
CA ARG A 198 -12.28 6.99 4.88
C ARG A 198 -13.33 8.08 4.75
N GLU A 199 -13.64 8.78 5.83
CA GLU A 199 -14.55 9.93 5.80
C GLU A 199 -14.05 11.03 4.85
N ARG A 200 -12.74 11.31 4.87
CA ARG A 200 -12.15 12.29 3.94
C ARG A 200 -12.28 11.86 2.49
N ILE A 201 -12.04 10.59 2.18
CA ILE A 201 -12.20 10.03 0.82
C ILE A 201 -13.66 10.16 0.39
N GLN A 202 -14.59 9.74 1.25
CA GLN A 202 -16.02 9.83 0.96
C GLN A 202 -16.47 11.28 0.73
N ALA A 203 -16.01 12.22 1.55
CA ALA A 203 -16.33 13.63 1.37
C ALA A 203 -15.82 14.21 0.03
N VAL A 204 -14.66 13.73 -0.46
CA VAL A 204 -14.14 14.12 -1.78
C VAL A 204 -15.00 13.50 -2.88
N GLU A 205 -15.34 12.22 -2.80
CA GLU A 205 -16.21 11.54 -3.77
C GLU A 205 -17.59 12.21 -3.86
N ASP A 206 -18.19 12.56 -2.72
CA ASP A 206 -19.48 13.26 -2.67
C ASP A 206 -19.39 14.65 -3.30
N ALA A 207 -18.30 15.39 -3.06
CA ALA A 207 -18.06 16.67 -3.70
C ALA A 207 -17.90 16.54 -5.21
N GLU A 208 -17.16 15.54 -5.68
CA GLU A 208 -17.00 15.24 -7.11
C GLU A 208 -18.34 14.88 -7.76
N ALA A 209 -19.14 14.01 -7.12
CA ALA A 209 -20.47 13.63 -7.58
C ALA A 209 -21.40 14.85 -7.68
N ALA A 210 -21.38 15.73 -6.67
CA ALA A 210 -22.14 16.98 -6.69
C ALA A 210 -21.71 17.90 -7.85
N THR A 211 -20.41 18.03 -8.10
CA THR A 211 -19.92 18.85 -9.23
C THR A 211 -20.28 18.25 -10.58
N ALA A 212 -20.22 16.92 -10.72
CA ALA A 212 -20.60 16.22 -11.94
C ALA A 212 -22.10 16.38 -12.22
N ALA A 213 -22.96 16.21 -11.22
CA ALA A 213 -24.39 16.48 -11.32
C ALA A 213 -24.68 17.94 -11.70
N GLY A 214 -23.92 18.89 -11.15
CA GLY A 214 -23.98 20.31 -11.53
C GLY A 214 -23.64 20.54 -13.01
N ARG A 215 -22.56 19.94 -13.50
CA ARG A 215 -22.16 20.00 -14.92
C ARG A 215 -23.23 19.41 -15.84
N GLN A 216 -23.81 18.27 -15.48
CA GLN A 216 -24.88 17.63 -16.25
C GLN A 216 -26.15 18.51 -16.31
N ARG A 217 -26.55 19.11 -15.19
CA ARG A 217 -27.70 20.05 -15.16
C ARG A 217 -27.45 21.27 -16.05
N ALA A 218 -26.23 21.82 -16.04
CA ALA A 218 -25.85 22.94 -16.90
C ALA A 218 -25.86 22.54 -18.38
N ALA A 219 -25.32 21.36 -18.73
CA ALA A 219 -25.36 20.82 -20.08
C ALA A 219 -26.80 20.62 -20.58
N ALA A 220 -27.65 19.97 -19.78
CA ALA A 220 -29.06 19.77 -20.10
C ALA A 220 -29.82 21.10 -20.26
N ALA A 221 -29.51 22.11 -19.45
CA ALA A 221 -30.10 23.44 -19.60
C ALA A 221 -29.67 24.13 -20.91
N LYS A 222 -28.41 23.95 -21.31
CA LYS A 222 -27.89 24.46 -22.59
C LYS A 222 -28.57 23.77 -23.77
N GLU A 223 -28.67 22.44 -23.75
CA GLU A 223 -29.37 21.67 -24.79
C GLU A 223 -30.84 22.09 -24.93
N ARG A 224 -31.54 22.34 -23.82
CA ARG A 224 -32.92 22.85 -23.85
C ARG A 224 -33.00 24.22 -24.54
N ARG A 225 -32.08 25.15 -24.22
CA ARG A 225 -32.02 26.47 -24.86
C ARG A 225 -31.74 26.34 -26.36
N GLU A 226 -30.80 25.51 -26.75
CA GLU A 226 -30.48 25.25 -28.15
C GLU A 226 -31.65 24.62 -28.90
N ALA A 227 -32.35 23.65 -28.30
CA ALA A 227 -33.54 23.04 -28.87
C ALA A 227 -34.68 24.07 -29.05
N THR A 228 -34.89 24.97 -28.08
CA THR A 228 -35.88 26.05 -28.25
C THR A 228 -35.50 27.03 -29.36
N ALA A 229 -34.23 27.42 -29.45
CA ALA A 229 -33.74 28.29 -30.51
C ALA A 229 -33.83 27.62 -31.89
N ALA A 230 -33.53 26.33 -31.98
CA ALA A 230 -33.68 25.55 -33.21
C ALA A 230 -35.15 25.50 -33.66
N ARG A 231 -36.09 25.21 -32.75
CA ARG A 231 -37.54 25.24 -33.04
C ARG A 231 -37.99 26.60 -33.53
N GLN A 232 -37.53 27.69 -32.91
CA GLN A 232 -37.83 29.05 -33.36
C GLN A 232 -37.29 29.32 -34.77
N ARG A 233 -36.05 28.91 -35.06
CA ARG A 233 -35.45 29.03 -36.40
C ARG A 233 -36.24 28.25 -37.45
N GLU A 234 -36.69 27.04 -37.14
CA GLU A 234 -37.52 26.24 -38.05
C GLU A 234 -38.89 26.89 -38.30
N GLN A 235 -39.55 27.39 -37.26
CA GLN A 235 -40.80 28.14 -37.40
C GLN A 235 -40.62 29.36 -38.31
N LEU A 236 -39.58 30.15 -38.10
CA LEU A 236 -39.27 31.31 -38.95
C LEU A 236 -38.98 30.91 -40.40
N LYS A 237 -38.20 29.84 -40.63
CA LYS A 237 -37.94 29.30 -41.97
C LYS A 237 -39.24 28.88 -42.66
N THR A 238 -40.11 28.16 -41.98
CA THR A 238 -41.38 27.71 -42.57
C THR A 238 -42.33 28.88 -42.87
N ALA A 239 -42.40 29.87 -41.99
CA ALA A 239 -43.20 31.08 -42.21
C ALA A 239 -42.68 31.89 -43.41
N PHE A 240 -41.36 32.01 -43.54
CA PHE A 240 -40.72 32.66 -44.68
C PHE A 240 -41.05 31.96 -46.00
N LEU A 241 -40.91 30.63 -46.06
CA LEU A 241 -41.25 29.85 -47.26
C LEU A 241 -42.74 29.96 -47.62
N LYS A 242 -43.63 29.91 -46.63
CA LYS A 242 -45.08 30.13 -46.84
C LYS A 242 -45.35 31.52 -47.44
N ARG A 243 -44.68 32.56 -46.96
CA ARG A 243 -44.79 33.92 -47.49
C ARG A 243 -44.30 34.03 -48.93
N GLN A 244 -43.16 33.40 -49.26
CA GLN A 244 -42.67 33.38 -50.64
C GLN A 244 -43.63 32.66 -51.59
N LEU A 245 -44.18 31.51 -51.18
CA LEU A 245 -45.18 30.79 -51.97
C LEU A 245 -46.45 31.63 -52.19
N ALA A 246 -46.92 32.35 -51.17
CA ALA A 246 -48.07 33.25 -51.31
C ALA A 246 -47.79 34.39 -52.30
N ALA A 247 -46.59 34.99 -52.25
CA ALA A 247 -46.18 36.03 -53.20
C ALA A 247 -46.13 35.52 -54.65
N LEU A 248 -45.57 34.33 -54.88
CA LEU A 248 -45.55 33.69 -56.21
C LEU A 248 -46.96 33.37 -56.72
N LYS A 249 -47.86 32.90 -55.84
CA LYS A 249 -49.27 32.67 -56.20
C LYS A 249 -50.00 33.96 -56.56
N ALA A 250 -49.76 35.04 -55.82
CA ALA A 250 -50.35 36.35 -56.11
C ALA A 250 -49.87 36.90 -57.46
N ALA A 251 -48.56 36.78 -57.76
CA ALA A 251 -47.99 37.21 -59.04
C ALA A 251 -48.54 36.42 -60.25
N LYS A 252 -48.96 35.17 -60.05
CA LYS A 252 -49.52 34.32 -61.12
C LYS A 252 -51.03 34.55 -61.34
N LYS A 253 -51.73 35.29 -60.46
CA LYS A 253 -53.16 35.59 -60.62
C LYS A 253 -53.32 36.76 -61.62
N PRO A 254 -54.00 36.58 -62.76
CA PRO A 254 -54.12 37.63 -63.77
C PRO A 254 -54.96 38.81 -63.23
N PRO A 255 -54.66 40.06 -63.64
CA PRO A 255 -55.45 41.22 -63.21
C PRO A 255 -56.86 41.11 -63.77
N LEU A 256 -57.86 41.23 -62.90
CA LEU A 256 -59.27 41.36 -63.27
C LEU A 256 -59.43 42.67 -64.07
N LYS A 257 -59.88 42.55 -65.33
CA LYS A 257 -60.20 43.69 -66.18
C LYS A 257 -61.32 44.51 -65.52
N PRO A 258 -61.17 45.84 -65.38
CA PRO A 258 -62.30 46.68 -64.95
C PRO A 258 -63.35 46.72 -66.06
N ALA A 259 -64.62 46.62 -65.65
CA ALA A 259 -65.81 46.71 -66.50
C ALA A 259 -66.21 48.18 -66.75
#